data_AF-A0A7E4VSS6-F1
#
_entry.id   AF-A0A7E4VSS6-F1
#
_cell.length_a   1.000
_cell.length_b   1.000
_cell.length_c   1.000
_cell.angle_alpha   90.00
_cell.angle_beta   90.00
_cell.angle_gamma   90.00
#
_symmetry.space_group_name_H-M   'P 1'
#
loop_
_entity.id
_entity.type
_entity.pdbx_description
1 polymer ?
#
loop_
_entity_poly.entity_id
_entity_poly.type
_entity_poly.pdbx_seq_one_letter_code
_entity_poly.pdbx_strand_id
1 'polypeptide(L)'
;MALGTLLLKNAVTTDGIITSCPIGSQLSIPPESGAKIIQSSLKKIEEISCFRFPQRTKETDFLDIDKRDGCYSYVGRVGGRQLLSLSEGCVYSFIIIHEVMHVLGLEHEHQRPDRDQFIKILYKNVEEDKMANFGLISANDVDYKEHPYDYLSIMHYDGTAFGKTDRRTGEKLVTMVPLKAGVELHDNYELTKLDIEKLNSLGKCKGHASERTQGTLCNDVASNCADFVEKNLCKNAIYKELMMERCALACGFCSTEGTAAVNPVKAGCHDTIAECPTFAKNGFCDNKFYDHKLCAQSCGLCKA
;
A
#
# COMPACT_ATOMS: atom_id res chain seq x y z
N MET A 1 -3.23 -30.57 -2.23
CA MET A 1 -2.16 -29.91 -1.46
C MET A 1 -2.52 -28.43 -1.43
N ALA A 2 -2.79 -27.88 -0.24
CA ALA A 2 -3.33 -26.54 -0.03
C ALA A 2 -2.19 -25.52 0.20
N LEU A 3 -2.34 -24.27 -0.25
CA LEU A 3 -1.23 -23.32 -0.48
C LEU A 3 -1.03 -22.28 0.62
N GLY A 4 0.23 -22.00 0.96
CA GLY A 4 0.64 -20.98 1.93
C GLY A 4 0.36 -19.53 1.49
N THR A 5 -0.44 -18.80 2.25
CA THR A 5 -1.01 -17.49 1.90
C THR A 5 -0.93 -16.48 3.06
N LEU A 6 -0.50 -15.21 2.86
CA LEU A 6 -0.23 -14.26 3.96
C LEU A 6 -1.50 -13.89 4.75
N LEU A 7 -1.91 -14.77 5.65
CA LEU A 7 -3.18 -14.74 6.33
C LEU A 7 -2.96 -14.85 7.83
N LEU A 8 -3.69 -14.07 8.62
CA LEU A 8 -3.79 -14.34 10.04
C LEU A 8 -4.45 -15.71 10.28
N LYS A 9 -3.91 -16.47 11.24
CA LYS A 9 -4.54 -17.72 11.69
C LYS A 9 -5.98 -17.55 12.21
N ASN A 10 -6.36 -16.33 12.59
CA ASN A 10 -7.68 -15.97 13.14
C ASN A 10 -8.51 -15.09 12.18
N ALA A 11 -8.23 -15.15 10.88
CA ALA A 11 -8.93 -14.35 9.87
C ALA A 11 -10.44 -14.59 9.80
N VAL A 12 -11.16 -13.61 9.26
CA VAL A 12 -12.62 -13.71 9.09
C VAL A 12 -12.94 -14.70 7.97
N THR A 13 -13.70 -15.76 8.25
CA THR A 13 -14.17 -16.73 7.25
C THR A 13 -15.57 -16.37 6.74
N THR A 14 -16.02 -16.96 5.62
CA THR A 14 -17.36 -16.74 5.03
C THR A 14 -18.53 -17.08 5.96
N ASP A 15 -18.29 -17.91 6.97
CA ASP A 15 -19.28 -18.27 8.01
C ASP A 15 -19.33 -17.23 9.14
N GLY A 16 -18.34 -16.34 9.20
CA GLY A 16 -18.22 -15.20 10.11
C GLY A 16 -18.64 -13.92 9.42
N ILE A 17 -19.93 -13.82 9.05
CA ILE A 17 -20.55 -12.65 8.42
C ILE A 17 -20.00 -11.37 9.09
N ILE A 18 -19.25 -10.55 8.34
CA ILE A 18 -18.97 -9.16 8.71
C ILE A 18 -20.28 -8.43 8.55
N THR A 19 -21.08 -8.54 9.58
CA THR A 19 -22.29 -7.77 9.74
C THR A 19 -21.88 -6.42 10.30
N SER A 20 -21.21 -5.57 9.50
CA SER A 20 -21.99 -4.56 8.77
C SER A 20 -21.30 -3.25 8.36
N CYS A 21 -22.06 -2.42 7.65
CA CYS A 21 -22.00 -0.95 7.71
C CYS A 21 -23.40 -0.40 8.02
N PRO A 22 -23.73 0.00 9.26
CA PRO A 22 -24.89 0.84 9.52
C PRO A 22 -24.50 2.29 9.21
N ILE A 23 -24.95 2.83 8.08
CA ILE A 23 -25.00 4.28 7.87
C ILE A 23 -26.14 4.82 8.76
N GLY A 24 -25.91 4.84 10.06
CA GLY A 24 -26.79 5.47 11.04
C GLY A 24 -26.46 6.95 11.09
N SER A 25 -27.33 7.77 10.47
CA SER A 25 -27.72 9.17 10.74
C SER A 25 -26.82 10.19 11.50
N GLN A 26 -25.53 9.93 11.72
CA GLN A 26 -24.57 10.86 12.35
C GLN A 26 -23.28 10.95 11.54
N LEU A 27 -23.38 10.78 10.21
CA LEU A 27 -22.31 11.15 9.29
C LEU A 27 -22.10 12.66 9.35
N SER A 28 -21.05 13.11 10.03
CA SER A 28 -20.49 14.46 9.90
C SER A 28 -19.39 14.49 8.81
N ILE A 29 -19.64 13.76 7.74
CA ILE A 29 -18.94 13.81 6.45
C ILE A 29 -19.97 14.40 5.46
N PRO A 30 -19.62 15.36 4.58
CA PRO A 30 -20.58 15.90 3.62
C PRO A 30 -21.29 14.75 2.87
N PRO A 31 -22.64 14.65 2.88
CA PRO A 31 -23.23 13.32 3.04
C PRO A 31 -23.23 12.44 1.77
N GLU A 32 -23.45 13.05 0.60
CA GLU A 32 -23.63 12.31 -0.65
C GLU A 32 -22.34 11.80 -1.29
N SER A 33 -21.15 12.26 -0.90
CA SER A 33 -19.90 11.83 -1.55
C SER A 33 -19.17 10.75 -0.76
N GLY A 34 -18.90 10.98 0.53
CA GLY A 34 -18.09 10.05 1.33
C GLY A 34 -18.72 8.68 1.53
N ALA A 35 -20.02 8.65 1.86
CA ALA A 35 -20.76 7.39 1.99
C ALA A 35 -20.80 6.59 0.68
N LYS A 36 -20.92 7.26 -0.48
CA LYS A 36 -20.91 6.60 -1.78
C LYS A 36 -19.54 6.00 -2.10
N ILE A 37 -18.45 6.68 -1.75
CA ILE A 37 -17.07 6.16 -1.94
C ILE A 37 -16.84 4.93 -1.06
N ILE A 38 -17.31 4.95 0.18
CA ILE A 38 -17.23 3.79 1.08
C ILE A 38 -18.02 2.62 0.50
N GLN A 39 -19.27 2.84 0.11
CA GLN A 39 -20.12 1.80 -0.48
C GLN A 39 -19.52 1.23 -1.78
N SER A 40 -19.01 2.08 -2.68
CA SER A 40 -18.40 1.62 -3.93
C SER A 40 -17.13 0.81 -3.67
N SER A 41 -16.31 1.20 -2.68
CA SER A 41 -15.09 0.49 -2.31
C SER A 41 -15.38 -0.87 -1.69
N LEU A 42 -16.39 -0.96 -0.80
CA LEU A 42 -16.86 -2.25 -0.29
C LEU A 42 -17.37 -3.14 -1.43
N LYS A 43 -18.15 -2.59 -2.36
CA LYS A 43 -18.67 -3.32 -3.53
C LYS A 43 -17.55 -3.87 -4.42
N LYS A 44 -16.46 -3.13 -4.64
CA LYS A 44 -15.28 -3.66 -5.37
C LYS A 44 -14.74 -4.93 -4.72
N ILE A 45 -14.65 -4.97 -3.39
CA ILE A 45 -14.23 -6.16 -2.64
C ILE A 45 -15.25 -7.30 -2.80
N GLU A 46 -16.55 -7.01 -2.78
CA GLU A 46 -17.60 -8.01 -3.02
C GLU A 46 -17.58 -8.59 -4.45
N GLU A 47 -17.15 -7.82 -5.44
CA GLU A 47 -17.06 -8.26 -6.85
C GLU A 47 -15.91 -9.23 -7.08
N ILE A 48 -14.76 -8.97 -6.45
CA ILE A 48 -13.53 -9.77 -6.62
C ILE A 48 -13.41 -10.91 -5.61
N SER A 49 -14.29 -10.98 -4.61
CA SER A 49 -14.24 -11.98 -3.55
C SER A 49 -15.62 -12.49 -3.12
N CYS A 50 -15.63 -13.44 -2.19
CA CYS A 50 -16.85 -13.95 -1.58
C CYS A 50 -17.25 -13.19 -0.30
N PHE A 51 -16.49 -12.20 0.15
CA PHE A 51 -16.84 -11.38 1.31
C PHE A 51 -18.01 -10.46 1.02
N ARG A 52 -18.85 -10.22 2.01
CA ARG A 52 -20.06 -9.38 1.90
C ARG A 52 -20.18 -8.45 3.09
N PHE A 53 -20.72 -7.26 2.85
CA PHE A 53 -20.84 -6.18 3.85
C PHE A 53 -22.31 -5.72 4.00
N PRO A 54 -23.23 -6.58 4.47
CA PRO A 54 -24.64 -6.22 4.63
C PRO A 54 -24.85 -5.14 5.70
N GLN A 55 -25.93 -4.35 5.62
CA GLN A 55 -26.26 -3.39 6.68
C GLN A 55 -26.63 -4.11 7.99
N ARG A 56 -26.29 -3.49 9.13
CA ARG A 56 -26.52 -4.06 10.45
C ARG A 56 -28.00 -4.22 10.75
N THR A 57 -28.31 -5.26 11.50
CA THR A 57 -29.59 -5.41 12.17
C THR A 57 -29.39 -5.62 13.67
N LYS A 58 -28.98 -6.82 14.10
CA LYS A 58 -28.93 -7.25 15.50
C LYS A 58 -27.63 -7.98 15.87
N GLU A 59 -26.68 -8.01 14.95
CA GLU A 59 -25.48 -8.81 15.08
C GLU A 59 -24.55 -8.24 16.15
N THR A 60 -23.98 -9.11 16.97
CA THR A 60 -23.16 -8.72 18.14
C THR A 60 -21.81 -8.18 17.73
N ASP A 61 -21.23 -8.78 16.70
CA ASP A 61 -19.91 -8.41 16.17
C ASP A 61 -20.13 -7.67 14.86
N PHE A 62 -19.64 -6.44 14.79
CA PHE A 62 -19.89 -5.57 13.66
C PHE A 62 -18.75 -4.59 13.45
N LEU A 63 -18.56 -4.20 12.20
CA LEU A 63 -17.68 -3.12 11.83
C LEU A 63 -18.42 -1.79 11.99
N ASP A 64 -17.82 -0.87 12.72
CA ASP A 64 -18.32 0.49 12.89
C ASP A 64 -17.37 1.45 12.17
N ILE A 65 -17.85 2.02 11.07
CA ILE A 65 -17.09 2.94 10.25
C ILE A 65 -17.37 4.36 10.74
N ASP A 66 -16.35 5.00 11.31
CA ASP A 66 -16.53 6.27 12.00
C ASP A 66 -15.36 7.23 11.73
N LYS A 67 -15.62 8.54 11.82
CA LYS A 67 -14.61 9.57 11.58
C LYS A 67 -13.83 9.82 12.88
N ARG A 68 -12.63 9.24 13.00
CA ARG A 68 -11.68 9.55 14.09
C ARG A 68 -10.41 10.23 13.56
N ASP A 69 -9.33 10.10 14.30
CA ASP A 69 -8.05 10.78 14.14
C ASP A 69 -7.05 10.01 13.25
N GLY A 70 -7.51 9.53 12.10
CA GLY A 70 -6.65 8.88 11.11
C GLY A 70 -7.37 7.83 10.28
N CYS A 71 -6.59 7.04 9.55
CA CYS A 71 -7.01 5.85 8.84
C CYS A 71 -6.40 4.66 9.58
N TYR A 72 -7.25 3.82 10.18
CA TYR A 72 -6.79 2.61 10.86
C TYR A 72 -7.95 1.67 11.15
N SER A 73 -7.62 0.40 11.32
CA SER A 73 -8.53 -0.66 11.72
C SER A 73 -7.79 -1.75 12.49
N TYR A 74 -8.54 -2.61 13.18
CA TYR A 74 -7.99 -3.85 13.71
C TYR A 74 -7.83 -4.88 12.61
N VAL A 75 -6.83 -5.75 12.75
CA VAL A 75 -6.61 -6.84 11.80
C VAL A 75 -7.46 -8.06 12.20
N GLY A 76 -8.31 -8.53 11.28
CA GLY A 76 -9.25 -9.62 11.52
C GLY A 76 -10.43 -9.24 12.43
N ARG A 77 -11.20 -10.25 12.86
CA ARG A 77 -12.38 -10.07 13.74
C ARG A 77 -11.95 -10.09 15.20
N VAL A 78 -12.09 -8.96 15.89
CA VAL A 78 -11.80 -8.85 17.33
C VAL A 78 -13.00 -9.14 18.24
N GLY A 79 -14.21 -9.18 17.66
CA GLY A 79 -15.47 -9.39 18.39
C GLY A 79 -16.10 -8.09 18.90
N GLY A 80 -17.42 -8.08 19.08
CA GLY A 80 -18.17 -6.89 19.48
C GLY A 80 -18.11 -5.75 18.45
N ARG A 81 -18.21 -4.50 18.93
CA ARG A 81 -18.05 -3.31 18.09
C ARG A 81 -16.58 -3.14 17.72
N GLN A 82 -16.25 -3.31 16.44
CA GLN A 82 -14.91 -3.09 15.89
C GLN A 82 -14.86 -1.78 15.11
N LEU A 83 -14.04 -0.83 15.53
CA LEU A 83 -13.89 0.45 14.84
C LEU A 83 -13.03 0.31 13.57
N LEU A 84 -13.48 0.90 12.47
CA LEU A 84 -12.66 1.31 11.33
C LEU A 84 -12.72 2.83 11.24
N SER A 85 -11.59 3.48 11.47
CA SER A 85 -11.48 4.94 11.44
C SER A 85 -11.22 5.42 10.03
N LEU A 86 -12.05 6.34 9.54
CA LEU A 86 -11.80 7.08 8.29
C LEU A 86 -11.95 8.58 8.54
N SER A 87 -10.83 9.25 8.79
CA SER A 87 -10.78 10.72 8.82
C SER A 87 -11.07 11.31 7.43
N GLU A 88 -11.19 12.64 7.34
CA GLU A 88 -11.52 13.34 6.08
C GLU A 88 -10.51 13.07 4.95
N GLY A 89 -9.23 12.90 5.30
CA GLY A 89 -8.17 12.54 4.35
C GLY A 89 -8.14 11.05 3.97
N CYS A 90 -8.98 10.22 4.58
CA CYS A 90 -9.00 8.77 4.37
C CYS A 90 -10.07 8.32 3.37
N VAL A 91 -10.98 9.21 2.96
CA VAL A 91 -12.15 8.85 2.15
C VAL A 91 -11.78 8.74 0.66
N TYR A 92 -10.81 7.87 0.37
CA TYR A 92 -10.35 7.50 -0.96
C TYR A 92 -10.47 5.99 -1.12
N SER A 93 -10.83 5.53 -2.33
CA SER A 93 -11.15 4.11 -2.55
C SER A 93 -10.01 3.18 -2.13
N PHE A 94 -8.77 3.52 -2.49
CA PHE A 94 -7.59 2.72 -2.15
C PHE A 94 -7.33 2.64 -0.63
N ILE A 95 -7.50 3.74 0.12
CA ILE A 95 -7.34 3.75 1.59
C ILE A 95 -8.45 2.91 2.23
N ILE A 96 -9.69 3.06 1.76
CA ILE A 96 -10.81 2.27 2.28
C ILE A 96 -10.58 0.79 2.01
N ILE A 97 -10.11 0.41 0.81
CA ILE A 97 -9.77 -0.98 0.50
C ILE A 97 -8.65 -1.50 1.42
N HIS A 98 -7.59 -0.72 1.63
CA HIS A 98 -6.49 -1.06 2.55
C HIS A 98 -7.01 -1.34 3.97
N GLU A 99 -7.81 -0.42 4.54
CA GLU A 99 -8.38 -0.60 5.88
C GLU A 99 -9.36 -1.79 5.95
N VAL A 100 -10.12 -2.03 4.89
CA VAL A 100 -11.01 -3.19 4.85
C VAL A 100 -10.22 -4.50 4.71
N MET A 101 -9.08 -4.51 4.02
CA MET A 101 -8.19 -5.67 3.97
C MET A 101 -7.62 -6.02 5.34
N HIS A 102 -7.27 -5.02 6.16
CA HIS A 102 -6.96 -5.24 7.56
C HIS A 102 -8.12 -5.90 8.31
N VAL A 103 -9.32 -5.34 8.24
CA VAL A 103 -10.52 -5.94 8.87
C VAL A 103 -10.73 -7.40 8.48
N LEU A 104 -10.46 -7.74 7.22
CA LEU A 104 -10.61 -9.11 6.71
C LEU A 104 -9.54 -10.04 7.28
N GLY A 105 -8.33 -9.54 7.57
CA GLY A 105 -7.29 -10.30 8.24
C GLY A 105 -5.94 -10.29 7.53
N LEU A 106 -5.72 -9.31 6.64
CA LEU A 106 -4.43 -9.11 5.98
C LEU A 106 -3.59 -8.10 6.76
N GLU A 107 -2.34 -8.48 6.96
CA GLU A 107 -1.34 -7.64 7.59
C GLU A 107 -0.54 -6.87 6.54
N HIS A 108 0.25 -5.89 6.97
CA HIS A 108 1.12 -5.19 6.03
C HIS A 108 2.18 -6.11 5.42
N GLU A 109 2.43 -5.95 4.13
CA GLU A 109 3.40 -6.78 3.39
C GLU A 109 4.83 -6.57 3.92
N HIS A 110 5.18 -5.34 4.35
CA HIS A 110 6.51 -5.02 4.91
C HIS A 110 6.75 -5.53 6.33
N GLN A 111 5.72 -6.09 6.98
CA GLN A 111 5.81 -6.72 8.29
C GLN A 111 5.96 -8.25 8.21
N ARG A 112 6.00 -8.81 7.00
CA ARG A 112 6.21 -10.25 6.79
C ARG A 112 7.47 -10.77 7.51
N PRO A 113 7.45 -12.01 8.04
CA PRO A 113 8.63 -12.61 8.69
C PRO A 113 9.85 -12.75 7.77
N ASP A 114 9.65 -12.85 6.46
CA ASP A 114 10.71 -12.93 5.44
C ASP A 114 11.06 -11.58 4.81
N ARG A 115 10.46 -10.45 5.25
CA ARG A 115 10.62 -9.15 4.58
C ARG A 115 12.07 -8.70 4.45
N ASP A 116 12.96 -9.06 5.38
CA ASP A 116 14.38 -8.71 5.34
C ASP A 116 15.15 -9.35 4.16
N GLN A 117 14.53 -10.30 3.43
CA GLN A 117 15.04 -10.83 2.16
C GLN A 117 14.70 -9.93 0.96
N PHE A 118 13.77 -8.99 1.13
CA PHE A 118 13.19 -8.18 0.05
C PHE A 118 13.39 -6.68 0.26
N ILE A 119 13.34 -6.21 1.50
CA ILE A 119 13.50 -4.80 1.86
C ILE A 119 14.43 -4.66 3.06
N LYS A 120 15.02 -3.48 3.21
CA LYS A 120 15.81 -3.07 4.37
C LYS A 120 15.19 -1.83 4.99
N ILE A 121 14.97 -1.88 6.31
CA ILE A 121 14.47 -0.74 7.08
C ILE A 121 15.63 0.11 7.60
N LEU A 122 15.59 1.41 7.33
CA LEU A 122 16.53 2.40 7.82
C LEU A 122 16.00 3.01 9.12
N TYR A 123 16.00 2.24 10.22
CA TYR A 123 15.44 2.66 11.51
C TYR A 123 15.95 4.03 12.01
N LYS A 124 17.18 4.42 11.67
CA LYS A 124 17.73 5.75 11.99
C LYS A 124 16.92 6.92 11.39
N ASN A 125 16.28 6.69 10.25
CA ASN A 125 15.48 7.66 9.51
C ASN A 125 14.01 7.66 9.97
N VAL A 126 13.56 6.62 10.68
CA VAL A 126 12.20 6.49 11.20
C VAL A 126 12.01 7.42 12.41
N GLU A 127 10.84 8.03 12.53
CA GLU A 127 10.41 8.76 13.72
C GLU A 127 10.43 7.85 14.97
N GLU A 128 10.90 8.37 16.10
CA GLU A 128 11.22 7.54 17.28
C GLU A 128 10.00 6.81 17.85
N ASP A 129 8.84 7.47 17.85
CA ASP A 129 7.56 6.92 18.29
C ASP A 129 6.87 6.04 17.23
N LYS A 130 7.45 5.90 16.03
CA LYS A 130 6.88 5.14 14.91
C LYS A 130 7.64 3.86 14.57
N MET A 131 8.75 3.57 15.26
CA MET A 131 9.58 2.39 14.99
C MET A 131 8.81 1.06 15.07
N ALA A 132 7.80 0.98 15.95
CA ALA A 132 6.97 -0.22 16.12
C ALA A 132 6.19 -0.61 14.85
N ASN A 133 5.88 0.34 13.96
CA ASN A 133 5.15 0.08 12.69
C ASN A 133 5.98 -0.74 11.67
N PHE A 134 7.27 -0.93 11.93
CA PHE A 134 8.18 -1.75 11.12
C PHE A 134 8.53 -3.09 11.78
N GLY A 135 7.87 -3.41 12.90
CA GLY A 135 8.03 -4.68 13.59
C GLY A 135 7.59 -5.85 12.72
N LEU A 136 8.37 -6.94 12.75
CA LEU A 136 8.00 -8.18 12.07
C LEU A 136 6.84 -8.84 12.81
N ILE A 137 5.90 -9.37 12.04
CA ILE A 137 4.89 -10.28 12.57
C ILE A 137 5.54 -11.63 12.82
N SER A 138 5.08 -12.33 13.85
CA SER A 138 5.57 -13.66 14.17
C SER A 138 5.22 -14.64 13.05
N ALA A 139 6.19 -15.48 12.64
CA ALA A 139 5.97 -16.52 11.64
C ALA A 139 4.91 -17.56 12.05
N ASN A 140 4.55 -17.60 13.34
CA ASN A 140 3.46 -18.43 13.82
C ASN A 140 2.09 -17.78 13.65
N ASP A 141 2.01 -16.50 13.33
CA ASP A 141 0.72 -15.78 13.28
C ASP A 141 0.30 -15.46 11.84
N VAL A 142 1.21 -15.64 10.87
CA VAL A 142 0.98 -15.31 9.47
C VAL A 142 1.54 -16.36 8.50
N ASP A 143 0.82 -16.64 7.42
CA ASP A 143 1.18 -17.69 6.45
C ASP A 143 1.87 -17.15 5.17
N TYR A 144 3.07 -16.62 5.27
CA TYR A 144 3.70 -15.88 4.16
C TYR A 144 4.30 -16.72 3.00
N LYS A 145 4.30 -18.06 3.06
CA LYS A 145 5.33 -18.87 2.35
C LYS A 145 5.09 -19.25 0.88
N GLU A 146 3.88 -19.37 0.36
CA GLU A 146 3.69 -19.74 -1.07
C GLU A 146 3.13 -18.61 -1.93
N HIS A 147 3.03 -17.39 -1.37
CA HIS A 147 2.95 -16.17 -2.16
C HIS A 147 4.29 -15.41 -2.11
N PRO A 148 4.83 -15.01 -3.27
CA PRO A 148 6.02 -14.17 -3.29
C PRO A 148 5.75 -12.83 -2.60
N TYR A 149 6.81 -12.18 -2.15
CA TYR A 149 6.74 -10.83 -1.62
C TYR A 149 6.27 -9.84 -2.69
N ASP A 150 5.28 -9.02 -2.36
CA ASP A 150 4.66 -8.10 -3.30
C ASP A 150 4.93 -6.63 -2.96
N TYR A 151 5.94 -6.05 -3.59
CA TYR A 151 6.27 -4.62 -3.42
C TYR A 151 5.15 -3.66 -3.83
N LEU A 152 4.24 -4.11 -4.70
CA LEU A 152 3.14 -3.30 -5.22
C LEU A 152 1.82 -3.56 -4.49
N SER A 153 1.83 -4.43 -3.47
CA SER A 153 0.64 -4.72 -2.67
C SER A 153 0.08 -3.43 -2.10
N ILE A 154 -1.25 -3.29 -2.13
CA ILE A 154 -1.92 -2.17 -1.46
C ILE A 154 -1.65 -2.19 0.06
N MET A 155 -1.24 -3.34 0.62
CA MET A 155 -0.85 -3.51 2.03
C MET A 155 0.64 -3.19 2.29
N HIS A 156 1.39 -2.74 1.29
CA HIS A 156 2.80 -2.37 1.45
C HIS A 156 2.93 -0.86 1.61
N TYR A 157 3.66 -0.40 2.63
CA TYR A 157 3.96 1.02 2.79
C TYR A 157 4.90 1.58 1.71
N ASP A 158 4.80 2.87 1.47
CA ASP A 158 5.75 3.60 0.62
C ASP A 158 7.16 3.66 1.26
N GLY A 159 8.16 4.01 0.46
CA GLY A 159 9.56 4.04 0.90
C GLY A 159 9.91 5.08 1.97
N THR A 160 9.03 6.04 2.24
CA THR A 160 9.22 7.18 3.17
C THR A 160 8.27 7.15 4.37
N ALA A 161 7.43 6.11 4.49
CA ALA A 161 6.48 5.96 5.57
C ALA A 161 7.14 6.21 6.94
N PHE A 162 6.52 7.06 7.76
CA PHE A 162 7.02 7.46 9.09
C PHE A 162 8.47 7.97 9.14
N GLY A 163 8.99 8.49 8.02
CA GLY A 163 10.29 9.13 7.99
C GLY A 163 10.33 10.42 8.82
N LYS A 164 11.47 10.69 9.44
CA LYS A 164 11.76 12.02 9.99
C LYS A 164 11.67 13.05 8.87
N THR A 165 11.17 14.24 9.20
CA THR A 165 11.14 15.34 8.24
C THR A 165 12.52 16.00 8.13
N ASP A 166 13.05 16.10 6.92
CA ASP A 166 14.25 16.88 6.62
C ASP A 166 13.96 18.36 6.92
N ARG A 167 14.74 18.98 7.82
CA ARG A 167 14.51 20.35 8.28
C ARG A 167 14.76 21.42 7.20
N ARG A 168 15.52 21.10 6.17
CA ARG A 168 15.88 22.01 5.08
C ARG A 168 14.84 21.98 3.97
N THR A 169 14.31 20.80 3.63
CA THR A 169 13.37 20.66 2.51
C THR A 169 11.91 20.55 2.97
N GLY A 170 11.66 20.14 4.21
CA GLY A 170 10.32 19.85 4.73
C GLY A 170 9.76 18.48 4.30
N GLU A 171 10.56 17.66 3.63
CA GLU A 171 10.15 16.38 3.03
C GLU A 171 10.52 15.19 3.94
N LYS A 172 9.86 14.03 3.78
CA LYS A 172 10.09 12.83 4.61
C LYS A 172 11.34 12.06 4.14
N LEU A 173 12.16 11.58 5.07
CA LEU A 173 13.33 10.75 4.75
C LEU A 173 12.92 9.32 4.36
N VAL A 174 13.72 8.69 3.49
CA VAL A 174 13.54 7.25 3.15
C VAL A 174 13.70 6.39 4.40
N THR A 175 12.73 5.52 4.67
CA THR A 175 12.72 4.56 5.77
C THR A 175 12.82 3.12 5.29
N MET A 176 12.46 2.82 4.04
CA MET A 176 12.42 1.47 3.50
C MET A 176 13.05 1.41 2.11
N VAL A 177 13.94 0.44 1.91
CA VAL A 177 14.72 0.28 0.68
C VAL A 177 14.58 -1.15 0.14
N PRO A 178 14.09 -1.36 -1.09
CA PRO A 178 14.05 -2.69 -1.68
C PRO A 178 15.47 -3.21 -1.96
N LEU A 179 15.64 -4.53 -1.90
CA LEU A 179 16.88 -5.24 -2.20
C LEU A 179 16.95 -5.73 -3.64
N LYS A 180 15.80 -5.79 -4.32
CA LYS A 180 15.74 -6.13 -5.75
C LYS A 180 16.08 -4.91 -6.61
N ALA A 181 16.99 -5.11 -7.56
CA ALA A 181 17.42 -4.12 -8.55
C ALA A 181 16.23 -3.48 -9.30
N GLY A 182 16.18 -2.15 -9.38
CA GLY A 182 15.19 -1.40 -10.17
C GLY A 182 13.77 -1.37 -9.61
N VAL A 183 13.59 -1.76 -8.34
CA VAL A 183 12.31 -1.62 -7.64
C VAL A 183 12.29 -0.29 -6.88
N GLU A 184 11.19 0.43 -6.98
CA GLU A 184 10.90 1.63 -6.20
C GLU A 184 9.65 1.38 -5.35
N LEU A 185 9.61 1.99 -4.17
CA LEU A 185 8.47 1.88 -3.24
C LEU A 185 7.72 3.20 -3.22
N HIS A 186 6.56 3.20 -3.87
CA HIS A 186 5.63 4.32 -3.93
C HIS A 186 4.35 3.98 -3.18
N ASP A 187 3.44 4.95 -3.08
CA ASP A 187 2.06 4.66 -2.69
C ASP A 187 1.43 3.69 -3.70
N ASN A 188 0.88 2.59 -3.19
CA ASN A 188 0.14 1.63 -4.00
C ASN A 188 -1.36 1.96 -3.92
N TYR A 189 -1.99 2.16 -5.09
CA TYR A 189 -3.39 2.61 -5.17
C TYR A 189 -4.35 1.51 -5.65
N GLU A 190 -3.83 0.38 -6.12
CA GLU A 190 -4.61 -0.70 -6.72
C GLU A 190 -4.32 -2.03 -6.04
N LEU A 191 -5.32 -2.91 -6.06
CA LEU A 191 -5.13 -4.30 -5.65
C LEU A 191 -4.29 -5.04 -6.68
N THR A 192 -3.22 -5.67 -6.24
CA THR A 192 -2.48 -6.57 -7.11
C THR A 192 -3.22 -7.90 -7.27
N LYS A 193 -2.81 -8.69 -8.26
CA LYS A 193 -3.28 -10.08 -8.39
C LYS A 193 -3.00 -10.89 -7.12
N LEU A 194 -1.86 -10.65 -6.46
CA LEU A 194 -1.49 -11.33 -5.23
C LEU A 194 -2.35 -10.89 -4.04
N ASP A 195 -2.75 -9.62 -3.97
CA ASP A 195 -3.70 -9.14 -2.95
C ASP A 195 -5.04 -9.88 -3.07
N ILE A 196 -5.56 -10.00 -4.29
CA ILE A 196 -6.84 -10.68 -4.58
C ILE A 196 -6.74 -12.17 -4.29
N GLU A 197 -5.62 -12.81 -4.66
CA GLU A 197 -5.36 -14.22 -4.37
C GLU A 197 -5.28 -14.48 -2.86
N LYS A 198 -4.54 -13.62 -2.12
CA LYS A 198 -4.45 -13.68 -0.66
C LYS A 198 -5.83 -13.53 -0.03
N LEU A 199 -6.58 -12.53 -0.44
CA LEU A 199 -7.94 -12.27 0.04
C LEU A 199 -8.88 -13.45 -0.21
N ASN A 200 -8.89 -14.01 -1.42
CA ASN A 200 -9.79 -15.13 -1.75
C ASN A 200 -9.39 -16.43 -1.05
N SER A 201 -8.09 -16.64 -0.84
CA SER A 201 -7.59 -17.76 -0.04
C SER A 201 -7.99 -17.61 1.44
N LEU A 202 -7.96 -16.39 1.99
CA LEU A 202 -8.48 -16.04 3.34
C LEU A 202 -9.92 -16.53 3.52
N GLY A 203 -10.81 -16.10 2.62
CA GLY A 203 -12.23 -16.39 2.66
C GLY A 203 -12.58 -17.80 2.21
N LYS A 204 -11.60 -18.59 1.72
CA LYS A 204 -11.82 -19.88 1.04
C LYS A 204 -12.86 -19.77 -0.08
N CYS A 205 -12.81 -18.67 -0.83
CA CYS A 205 -13.78 -18.35 -1.85
C CYS A 205 -13.77 -19.39 -2.98
N LYS A 206 -14.93 -19.99 -3.29
CA LYS A 206 -15.10 -20.95 -4.39
C LYS A 206 -15.62 -20.23 -5.63
N GLY A 207 -15.06 -20.51 -6.81
CA GLY A 207 -15.56 -19.98 -8.08
C GLY A 207 -15.18 -18.53 -8.41
N HIS A 208 -14.54 -17.80 -7.48
CA HIS A 208 -13.83 -16.55 -7.77
C HIS A 208 -12.38 -16.84 -8.17
N ALA A 209 -12.20 -17.84 -9.04
CA ALA A 209 -10.91 -18.03 -9.70
C ALA A 209 -10.64 -16.76 -10.52
N SER A 210 -9.44 -16.21 -10.37
CA SER A 210 -8.85 -15.11 -11.15
C SER A 210 -9.13 -15.25 -12.65
N GLU A 211 -10.32 -14.85 -13.10
CA GLU A 211 -10.62 -14.62 -14.51
C GLU A 211 -10.76 -13.11 -14.71
N ARG A 212 -9.60 -12.53 -15.06
CA ARG A 212 -9.34 -11.18 -15.60
C ARG A 212 -9.29 -10.01 -14.61
N THR A 213 -8.09 -9.76 -14.12
CA THR A 213 -7.39 -8.50 -14.43
C THR A 213 -6.08 -8.87 -15.12
N GLN A 214 -6.20 -9.18 -16.41
CA GLN A 214 -5.04 -9.26 -17.30
C GLN A 214 -4.41 -7.88 -17.30
N GLY A 215 -3.13 -7.81 -16.94
CA GLY A 215 -2.40 -6.57 -16.69
C GLY A 215 -2.74 -5.48 -17.69
N THR A 216 -3.10 -4.31 -17.18
CA THR A 216 -3.31 -3.12 -17.99
C THR A 216 -2.03 -2.88 -18.76
N LEU A 217 -2.08 -3.12 -20.08
CA LEU A 217 -1.11 -2.59 -21.01
C LEU A 217 -0.99 -1.10 -20.69
N CYS A 218 0.22 -0.59 -20.42
CA CYS A 218 0.40 0.83 -20.09
C CYS A 218 0.07 1.68 -21.33
N ASN A 219 -1.18 2.12 -21.43
CA ASN A 219 -1.70 2.89 -22.55
C ASN A 219 -2.74 3.91 -22.09
N ASP A 220 -2.90 4.96 -22.90
CA ASP A 220 -4.01 5.89 -22.76
C ASP A 220 -5.21 5.34 -23.55
N VAL A 221 -6.35 5.19 -22.85
CA VAL A 221 -7.61 4.72 -23.43
C VAL A 221 -8.45 5.90 -23.92
N ALA A 222 -8.33 7.06 -23.27
CA ALA A 222 -9.01 8.29 -23.69
C ALA A 222 -8.14 9.09 -24.68
N SER A 223 -8.77 9.66 -25.71
CA SER A 223 -8.08 10.44 -26.74
C SER A 223 -7.67 11.85 -26.27
N ASN A 224 -8.22 12.33 -25.16
CA ASN A 224 -8.02 13.68 -24.64
C ASN A 224 -7.18 13.73 -23.35
N CYS A 225 -6.31 12.73 -23.14
CA CYS A 225 -5.46 12.68 -21.96
C CYS A 225 -4.48 13.86 -21.86
N ALA A 226 -4.05 14.43 -22.98
CA ALA A 226 -3.23 15.66 -22.98
C ALA A 226 -3.95 16.84 -22.31
N ASP A 227 -5.24 17.04 -22.62
CA ASP A 227 -6.06 18.10 -22.01
C ASP A 227 -6.25 17.89 -20.51
N PHE A 228 -6.34 16.63 -20.09
CA PHE A 228 -6.50 16.28 -18.68
C PHE A 228 -5.21 16.47 -17.88
N VAL A 229 -4.05 16.20 -18.48
CA VAL A 229 -2.74 16.54 -17.93
C VAL A 229 -2.60 18.06 -17.79
N GLU A 230 -2.94 18.83 -18.82
CA GLU A 230 -2.88 20.30 -18.79
C GLU A 230 -3.80 20.90 -17.71
N LYS A 231 -4.97 20.29 -17.49
CA LYS A 231 -5.93 20.66 -16.44
C LYS A 231 -5.54 20.14 -15.05
N ASN A 232 -4.35 19.57 -14.87
CA ASN A 232 -3.86 18.98 -13.61
C ASN A 232 -4.79 17.91 -13.02
N LEU A 233 -5.61 17.24 -13.83
CA LEU A 233 -6.55 16.23 -13.33
C LEU A 233 -5.84 14.96 -12.86
N CYS A 234 -4.66 14.66 -13.39
CA CYS A 234 -3.80 13.56 -12.92
C CYS A 234 -3.40 13.72 -11.43
N LYS A 235 -3.34 14.96 -10.94
CA LYS A 235 -3.03 15.27 -9.53
C LYS A 235 -4.29 15.53 -8.71
N ASN A 236 -5.44 15.66 -9.35
CA ASN A 236 -6.71 15.91 -8.67
C ASN A 236 -7.24 14.61 -8.06
N ALA A 237 -7.37 14.58 -6.75
CA ALA A 237 -7.73 13.36 -6.02
C ALA A 237 -9.13 12.81 -6.36
N ILE A 238 -10.06 13.63 -6.89
CA ILE A 238 -11.38 13.19 -7.36
C ILE A 238 -11.28 12.49 -8.72
N TYR A 239 -10.41 12.98 -9.61
CA TYR A 239 -10.27 12.46 -10.97
C TYR A 239 -9.13 11.46 -11.10
N LYS A 240 -8.28 11.31 -10.09
CA LYS A 240 -7.08 10.47 -10.13
C LYS A 240 -7.39 9.03 -10.53
N GLU A 241 -8.45 8.44 -10.01
CA GLU A 241 -8.91 7.10 -10.36
C GLU A 241 -9.33 7.00 -11.84
N LEU A 242 -10.12 7.97 -12.31
CA LEU A 242 -10.49 8.07 -13.73
C LEU A 242 -9.27 8.27 -14.63
N MET A 243 -8.29 9.05 -14.17
CA MET A 243 -7.05 9.30 -14.91
C MET A 243 -6.13 8.08 -14.92
N MET A 244 -6.12 7.26 -13.87
CA MET A 244 -5.42 5.98 -13.83
C MET A 244 -6.06 4.95 -14.78
N GLU A 245 -7.39 4.92 -14.87
CA GLU A 245 -8.09 4.00 -15.77
C GLU A 245 -7.98 4.40 -17.25
N ARG A 246 -7.99 5.71 -17.53
CA ARG A 246 -8.17 6.22 -18.90
C ARG A 246 -6.93 6.87 -19.50
N CYS A 247 -5.98 7.31 -18.67
CA CYS A 247 -4.84 8.14 -19.06
C CYS A 247 -3.54 7.73 -18.34
N ALA A 248 -3.36 6.43 -18.09
CA ALA A 248 -2.28 5.89 -17.27
C ALA A 248 -0.88 6.30 -17.75
N LEU A 249 -0.68 6.35 -19.07
CA LEU A 249 0.60 6.70 -19.68
C LEU A 249 0.81 8.22 -19.68
N ALA A 250 -0.19 9.00 -20.13
CA ALA A 250 -0.12 10.46 -20.16
C ALA A 250 0.03 11.10 -18.77
N CYS A 251 -0.61 10.52 -17.75
CA CYS A 251 -0.49 10.98 -16.37
C CYS A 251 0.77 10.45 -15.66
N GLY A 252 1.58 9.62 -16.32
CA GLY A 252 2.79 9.04 -15.75
C GLY A 252 2.53 8.05 -14.61
N PHE A 253 1.36 7.44 -14.56
CA PHE A 253 1.05 6.38 -13.60
C PHE A 253 1.71 5.04 -13.98
N CYS A 254 2.20 4.92 -15.21
CA CYS A 254 3.03 3.80 -15.68
C CYS A 254 4.05 4.30 -16.72
N SER A 255 5.16 3.56 -16.91
CA SER A 255 6.33 4.00 -17.69
C SER A 255 6.89 2.89 -18.57
N THR A 256 7.49 3.25 -19.72
CA THR A 256 7.95 2.32 -20.76
C THR A 256 9.40 2.58 -21.21
N GLU A 257 10.31 2.66 -20.24
CA GLU A 257 11.77 2.92 -20.39
C GLU A 257 12.18 4.32 -20.95
N GLY A 258 13.37 4.85 -20.61
CA GLY A 258 14.30 4.35 -19.58
C GLY A 258 15.60 5.15 -19.45
N THR A 259 15.97 5.43 -18.20
CA THR A 259 17.27 5.97 -17.71
C THR A 259 17.66 7.40 -18.13
N ALA A 260 18.27 8.15 -17.20
CA ALA A 260 19.20 9.23 -17.51
C ALA A 260 20.25 9.38 -16.41
N ALA A 261 21.52 9.38 -16.81
CA ALA A 261 22.71 9.42 -15.96
C ALA A 261 23.24 10.85 -15.73
N VAL A 262 23.93 11.10 -14.62
CA VAL A 262 24.86 12.25 -14.49
C VAL A 262 26.13 11.89 -13.70
N ASN A 263 27.27 12.40 -14.19
CA ASN A 263 28.63 12.14 -13.70
C ASN A 263 28.97 12.84 -12.34
N PRO A 264 29.81 12.23 -11.47
CA PRO A 264 29.72 12.44 -10.01
C PRO A 264 30.67 13.52 -9.41
N VAL A 265 31.63 13.18 -8.51
CA VAL A 265 32.58 14.13 -7.85
C VAL A 265 33.50 13.43 -6.81
N LYS A 266 33.76 14.05 -5.64
CA LYS A 266 34.92 13.82 -4.72
C LYS A 266 34.60 14.37 -3.30
N ALA A 267 35.14 13.95 -2.13
CA ALA A 267 36.23 13.05 -1.67
C ALA A 267 35.88 12.37 -0.30
N GLY A 268 36.69 11.40 0.18
CA GLY A 268 36.59 10.84 1.56
C GLY A 268 35.39 9.93 1.82
N CYS A 269 34.63 9.60 0.77
CA CYS A 269 33.58 8.61 0.85
C CYS A 269 34.13 7.22 1.18
N HIS A 270 33.33 6.47 1.91
CA HIS A 270 33.32 5.02 1.95
C HIS A 270 31.87 4.61 2.20
N ASP A 271 31.49 3.42 1.78
CA ASP A 271 30.20 2.86 2.12
C ASP A 271 30.19 2.41 3.58
N THR A 272 29.20 2.85 4.33
CA THR A 272 29.05 2.55 5.76
C THR A 272 28.18 1.32 6.01
N ILE A 273 27.54 0.79 4.97
CA ILE A 273 26.69 -0.41 5.01
C ILE A 273 27.00 -1.31 3.80
N ALA A 274 26.83 -2.62 3.95
CA ALA A 274 27.22 -3.61 2.92
C ALA A 274 26.32 -3.58 1.68
N GLU A 275 25.11 -3.04 1.78
CA GLU A 275 24.06 -3.07 0.77
C GLU A 275 24.12 -1.86 -0.18
N CYS A 276 25.13 -1.02 -0.05
CA CYS A 276 25.33 0.15 -0.89
C CYS A 276 25.34 -0.11 -2.40
N PRO A 277 25.93 -1.22 -2.90
CA PRO A 277 25.83 -1.56 -4.32
C PRO A 277 24.40 -1.80 -4.79
N THR A 278 23.55 -2.36 -3.91
CA THR A 278 22.13 -2.60 -4.19
C THR A 278 21.36 -1.27 -4.20
N PHE A 279 21.62 -0.41 -3.22
CA PHE A 279 20.97 0.89 -3.12
C PHE A 279 21.28 1.76 -4.34
N ALA A 280 22.53 1.74 -4.80
CA ALA A 280 22.93 2.45 -6.01
C ALA A 280 22.25 1.93 -7.27
N LYS A 281 22.12 0.60 -7.43
CA LYS A 281 21.38 -0.02 -8.53
C LYS A 281 19.89 0.29 -8.50
N ASN A 282 19.35 0.63 -7.34
CA ASN A 282 17.94 0.99 -7.15
C ASN A 282 17.66 2.49 -7.33
N GLY A 283 18.60 3.25 -7.88
CA GLY A 283 18.41 4.68 -8.13
C GLY A 283 18.40 5.54 -6.85
N PHE A 284 18.72 4.97 -5.68
CA PHE A 284 18.71 5.74 -4.41
C PHE A 284 19.78 6.82 -4.36
N CYS A 285 20.77 6.76 -5.24
CA CYS A 285 21.80 7.79 -5.37
C CYS A 285 21.30 9.07 -6.03
N ASP A 286 20.20 8.98 -6.78
CA ASP A 286 19.50 10.12 -7.35
C ASP A 286 18.32 10.56 -6.45
N ASN A 287 18.01 9.75 -5.43
CA ASN A 287 16.92 10.01 -4.49
C ASN A 287 17.34 11.09 -3.47
N LYS A 288 16.84 12.31 -3.65
CA LYS A 288 17.07 13.45 -2.75
C LYS A 288 16.71 13.21 -1.28
N PHE A 289 15.84 12.23 -0.97
CA PHE A 289 15.41 11.86 0.39
C PHE A 289 16.35 10.84 1.06
N TYR A 290 17.33 10.28 0.34
CA TYR A 290 18.26 9.28 0.84
C TYR A 290 19.43 9.93 1.60
N ASP A 291 19.87 9.33 2.72
CA ASP A 291 21.08 9.76 3.40
C ASP A 291 22.30 9.25 2.63
N HIS A 292 22.68 10.00 1.60
CA HIS A 292 23.80 9.77 0.70
C HIS A 292 25.13 9.53 1.42
N LYS A 293 25.27 9.92 2.70
CA LYS A 293 26.46 9.61 3.51
C LYS A 293 26.59 8.13 3.83
N LEU A 294 25.50 7.37 3.79
CA LEU A 294 25.51 5.93 4.02
C LEU A 294 26.25 5.17 2.93
N CYS A 295 26.00 5.53 1.67
CA CYS A 295 26.48 4.81 0.49
C CYS A 295 27.24 5.71 -0.46
N ALA A 296 28.03 6.61 0.12
CA ALA A 296 28.72 7.64 -0.63
C ALA A 296 29.70 7.08 -1.69
N GLN A 297 30.24 5.87 -1.52
CA GLN A 297 31.11 5.24 -2.50
C GLN A 297 30.30 4.55 -3.62
N SER A 298 29.31 3.73 -3.28
CA SER A 298 28.46 3.07 -4.29
C SER A 298 27.62 4.06 -5.10
N CYS A 299 27.27 5.21 -4.51
CA CYS A 299 26.60 6.30 -5.21
C CYS A 299 27.53 7.18 -6.06
N GLY A 300 28.79 6.80 -6.20
CA GLY A 300 29.77 7.57 -6.96
C GLY A 300 30.09 8.94 -6.34
N LEU A 301 29.65 9.21 -5.12
CA LEU A 301 29.80 10.52 -4.48
C LEU A 301 31.23 10.81 -4.02
N CYS A 302 32.18 9.89 -4.22
CA CYS A 302 33.56 10.28 -4.46
C CYS A 302 34.37 9.37 -5.40
N LYS A 303 35.25 10.00 -6.18
CA LYS A 303 36.53 9.44 -6.65
C LYS A 303 37.70 9.86 -5.75
N ALA A 304 38.83 9.19 -5.95
CA ALA A 304 40.13 9.52 -5.37
C ALA A 304 40.71 10.87 -5.84
#